data_AF-A0A673HMP9-F1
#
_entry.id   AF-A0A673HMP9-F1
#
_cell.length_a   1.000
_cell.length_b   1.000
_cell.length_c   1.000
_cell.angle_alpha   90.00
_cell.angle_beta   90.00
_cell.angle_gamma   90.00
#
_symmetry.space_group_name_H-M   'P 1'
#
loop_
_entity.id
_entity.type
_entity.pdbx_description
1 polymer ?
#
loop_
_entity_poly.entity_id
_entity_poly.type
_entity_poly.pdbx_seq_one_letter_code
_entity_poly.pdbx_strand_id
1 'polypeptide(L)'
;MGSLRFHAFLLLLLYTSVVQITEEVIHMGLFPEAADYSFYNCRKEMLQMVTKSGGLLQTELNNNADFKTMWRNAKSKKAIPGSTPEHMAVLQSYVEATPEFHEKFKKLVQNNGRGSSTSQDEFPFKSLFFLLTDAMQLKGQKKCRTVYSGTEKEYITKIGEKVRFVSFFPAKLQYTSATEDASVDENPGTVFNITSCSVISLEDYGCSSEEMDALISPTEVFTVEDITTVMNINDNFKKITLVHSDFYSSSNCSSLASLSEESKESSSSFLSSSFLNLMASFLMLCFYTLIL
;
A
#
# COMPACT_ATOMS: atom_id res chain seq x y z
N MET A 1 25.09 6.67 54.47
CA MET A 1 23.80 6.09 53.98
C MET A 1 23.30 6.65 52.63
N GLY A 2 24.07 7.49 51.91
CA GLY A 2 23.65 8.04 50.60
C GLY A 2 24.09 7.26 49.35
N SER A 3 25.23 6.58 49.40
CA SER A 3 25.83 5.91 48.22
C SER A 3 25.02 4.70 47.73
N LEU A 4 24.49 3.87 48.65
CA LEU A 4 23.77 2.65 48.29
C LEU A 4 22.42 2.93 47.60
N ARG A 5 21.77 4.06 47.94
CA ARG A 5 20.50 4.47 47.36
C ARG A 5 20.66 4.96 45.91
N PHE A 6 21.79 5.58 45.59
CA PHE A 6 22.07 6.06 44.24
C PHE A 6 22.32 4.89 43.26
N HIS A 7 23.06 3.87 43.70
CA HIS A 7 23.30 2.67 42.89
C HIS A 7 22.04 1.84 42.67
N ALA A 8 21.16 1.75 43.68
CA ALA A 8 19.87 1.09 43.55
C ALA A 8 18.96 1.82 42.54
N PHE A 9 18.94 3.15 42.54
CA PHE A 9 18.21 3.94 41.54
C PHE A 9 18.82 3.81 40.14
N LEU A 10 20.15 3.77 40.01
CA LEU A 10 20.83 3.59 38.73
C LEU A 10 20.55 2.21 38.13
N LEU A 11 20.54 1.15 38.96
CA LEU A 11 20.17 -0.21 38.55
C LEU A 11 18.69 -0.31 38.18
N LEU A 12 17.79 0.39 38.89
CA LEU A 12 16.37 0.47 38.52
C LEU A 12 16.17 1.19 37.18
N LEU A 13 16.92 2.29 36.96
CA LEU A 13 16.90 3.05 35.70
C LEU A 13 17.45 2.22 34.53
N LEU A 14 18.54 1.49 34.75
CA LEU A 14 19.10 0.54 33.77
C LEU A 14 18.15 -0.62 33.48
N TYR A 15 17.41 -1.10 34.49
CA TYR A 15 16.38 -2.14 34.31
C TYR A 15 15.17 -1.61 33.52
N THR A 16 14.77 -0.35 33.73
CA THR A 16 13.69 0.28 32.93
C THR A 16 14.13 0.69 31.53
N SER A 17 15.43 0.85 31.27
CA SER A 17 15.96 1.14 29.94
C SER A 17 16.26 -0.11 29.10
N VAL A 18 16.05 -1.32 29.65
CA VAL A 18 15.87 -2.51 28.81
C VAL A 18 14.47 -2.44 28.22
N VAL A 19 14.28 -1.51 27.29
CA VAL A 19 13.22 -1.64 26.29
C VAL A 19 13.59 -2.90 25.54
N GLN A 20 12.91 -4.01 25.84
CA GLN A 20 12.96 -5.18 24.98
C GLN A 20 12.43 -4.72 23.62
N ILE A 21 13.35 -4.44 22.69
CA ILE A 21 13.03 -4.35 21.27
C ILE A 21 12.62 -5.77 20.89
N THR A 22 11.34 -6.08 21.03
CA THR A 22 10.78 -7.31 20.50
C THR A 22 10.82 -7.17 18.98
N GLU A 23 11.69 -7.95 18.36
CA GLU A 23 11.75 -8.08 16.92
C GLU A 23 10.35 -8.41 16.37
N GLU A 24 9.88 -7.60 15.43
CA GLU A 24 8.53 -7.74 14.89
C GLU A 24 8.50 -8.93 13.94
N VAL A 25 8.07 -10.07 14.46
CA VAL A 25 7.83 -11.29 13.68
C VAL A 25 6.55 -11.12 12.86
N ILE A 26 6.64 -11.32 11.54
CA ILE A 26 5.50 -11.16 10.63
C ILE A 26 4.95 -12.52 10.21
N HIS A 27 3.71 -12.81 10.60
CA HIS A 27 3.01 -14.00 10.13
C HIS A 27 2.47 -13.79 8.71
N MET A 28 2.84 -14.66 7.78
CA MET A 28 2.24 -14.68 6.44
C MET A 28 0.83 -15.27 6.51
N GLY A 29 -0.02 -14.86 5.57
CA GLY A 29 -1.37 -15.38 5.46
C GLY A 29 -2.07 -14.89 4.19
N LEU A 30 -3.39 -15.07 4.17
CA LEU A 30 -4.26 -14.61 3.10
C LEU A 30 -4.81 -13.19 3.34
N PHE A 31 -4.60 -12.60 4.52
CA PHE A 31 -4.99 -11.22 4.86
C PHE A 31 -6.39 -10.82 4.33
N PRO A 32 -7.49 -11.52 4.67
CA PRO A 32 -8.82 -11.24 4.11
C PRO A 32 -9.30 -9.80 4.33
N GLU A 33 -8.75 -9.11 5.33
CA GLU A 33 -8.97 -7.71 5.64
C GLU A 33 -8.31 -6.73 4.67
N ALA A 34 -7.33 -7.15 3.88
CA ALA A 34 -6.59 -6.29 2.95
C ALA A 34 -7.29 -6.19 1.59
N ALA A 35 -7.28 -5.00 0.98
CA ALA A 35 -7.90 -4.78 -0.32
C ALA A 35 -7.32 -5.72 -1.39
N ASP A 36 -8.21 -6.43 -2.09
CA ASP A 36 -7.89 -7.48 -3.06
C ASP A 36 -8.67 -7.30 -4.38
N TYR A 37 -9.02 -6.06 -4.72
CA TYR A 37 -9.95 -5.77 -5.81
C TYR A 37 -9.32 -5.91 -7.19
N SER A 38 -9.90 -6.71 -8.09
CA SER A 38 -9.43 -6.83 -9.48
C SER A 38 -10.13 -5.90 -10.47
N PHE A 39 -11.27 -5.30 -10.12
CA PHE A 39 -12.03 -4.38 -10.98
C PHE A 39 -12.42 -4.91 -12.39
N TYR A 40 -12.19 -6.19 -12.70
CA TYR A 40 -12.34 -6.75 -14.05
C TYR A 40 -13.70 -6.49 -14.69
N ASN A 41 -14.77 -6.59 -13.89
CA ASN A 41 -16.16 -6.40 -14.30
C ASN A 41 -16.60 -4.92 -14.44
N CYS A 42 -15.81 -3.96 -13.98
CA CYS A 42 -16.09 -2.52 -14.07
C CYS A 42 -14.89 -1.69 -14.52
N ARG A 43 -13.91 -2.34 -15.15
CA ARG A 43 -12.62 -1.75 -15.51
C ARG A 43 -12.80 -0.46 -16.30
N LYS A 44 -13.69 -0.46 -17.29
CA LYS A 44 -13.92 0.67 -18.19
C LYS A 44 -14.53 1.86 -17.44
N GLU A 45 -15.53 1.60 -16.62
CA GLU A 45 -16.23 2.58 -15.79
C GLU A 45 -15.28 3.19 -14.75
N MET A 46 -14.50 2.34 -14.06
CA MET A 46 -13.47 2.77 -13.11
C MET A 46 -12.40 3.62 -13.79
N LEU A 47 -11.89 3.19 -14.95
CA LEU A 47 -10.87 3.95 -15.67
C LEU A 47 -11.39 5.34 -16.07
N GLN A 48 -12.59 5.41 -16.65
CA GLN A 48 -13.22 6.68 -17.01
C GLN A 48 -13.43 7.58 -15.79
N MET A 49 -13.88 7.00 -14.67
CA MET A 49 -14.10 7.73 -13.43
C MET A 49 -12.81 8.29 -12.82
N VAL A 50 -11.75 7.49 -12.87
CA VAL A 50 -10.45 7.84 -12.32
C VAL A 50 -9.76 8.92 -13.15
N THR A 51 -9.80 8.82 -14.49
CA THR A 51 -8.97 9.66 -15.37
C THR A 51 -9.71 10.82 -16.05
N LYS A 52 -11.04 10.91 -15.95
CA LYS A 52 -11.77 12.09 -16.48
C LYS A 52 -11.25 13.38 -15.84
N SER A 53 -11.40 14.50 -16.54
CA SER A 53 -11.17 15.84 -15.96
C SER A 53 -12.05 16.04 -14.73
N GLY A 54 -11.46 16.46 -13.61
CA GLY A 54 -12.13 16.53 -12.30
C GLY A 54 -12.50 15.16 -11.72
N GLY A 55 -11.89 14.08 -12.22
CA GLY A 55 -12.09 12.71 -11.76
C GLY A 55 -11.33 12.39 -10.48
N LEU A 56 -11.45 11.14 -10.04
CA LEU A 56 -10.95 10.71 -8.73
C LEU A 56 -9.45 10.97 -8.55
N LEU A 57 -8.63 10.70 -9.56
CA LEU A 57 -7.18 10.92 -9.48
C LEU A 57 -6.86 12.40 -9.21
N GLN A 58 -7.52 13.32 -9.92
CA GLN A 58 -7.30 14.75 -9.73
C GLN A 58 -7.78 15.21 -8.35
N THR A 59 -8.92 14.69 -7.88
CA THR A 59 -9.44 14.97 -6.53
C THR A 59 -8.47 14.49 -5.44
N GLU A 60 -7.99 13.24 -5.52
CA GLU A 60 -7.05 12.68 -4.55
C GLU A 60 -5.70 13.44 -4.56
N LEU A 61 -5.17 13.79 -5.74
CA LEU A 61 -3.94 14.59 -5.85
C LEU A 61 -4.09 16.00 -5.27
N ASN A 62 -5.27 16.61 -5.36
CA ASN A 62 -5.52 17.94 -4.79
C ASN A 62 -5.68 17.91 -3.27
N ASN A 63 -6.24 16.82 -2.74
CA ASN A 63 -6.63 16.71 -1.32
C ASN A 63 -5.59 15.97 -0.47
N ASN A 64 -4.64 15.26 -1.07
CA ASN A 64 -3.62 14.46 -0.37
C ASN A 64 -2.20 14.96 -0.70
N ALA A 65 -1.56 15.60 0.27
CA ALA A 65 -0.22 16.16 0.12
C ALA A 65 0.84 15.08 -0.15
N ASP A 66 0.73 13.89 0.44
CA ASP A 66 1.68 12.80 0.22
C ASP A 66 1.54 12.26 -1.21
N PHE A 67 0.29 12.07 -1.67
CA PHE A 67 0.03 11.64 -3.04
C PHE A 67 0.59 12.65 -4.04
N LYS A 68 0.30 13.93 -3.83
CA LYS A 68 0.81 15.02 -4.67
C LYS A 68 2.33 15.09 -4.71
N THR A 69 2.98 14.90 -3.56
CA THR A 69 4.43 14.94 -3.42
C THR A 69 5.10 13.74 -4.08
N MET A 70 4.46 12.57 -4.03
CA MET A 70 4.95 11.36 -4.66
C MET A 70 4.71 11.36 -6.18
N TRP A 71 3.63 11.98 -6.67
CA TRP A 71 3.24 11.94 -8.08
C TRP A 71 4.30 12.46 -9.05
N ARG A 72 4.54 11.70 -10.12
CA ARG A 72 5.45 12.01 -11.22
C ARG A 72 4.72 11.82 -12.55
N ASN A 73 5.03 12.69 -13.50
CA ASN A 73 4.63 12.45 -14.88
C ASN A 73 5.43 11.27 -15.43
N ALA A 74 4.79 10.44 -16.24
CA ALA A 74 5.45 9.32 -16.90
C ALA A 74 6.59 9.80 -17.81
N LYS A 75 7.80 9.33 -17.55
CA LYS A 75 9.00 9.47 -18.39
C LYS A 75 9.34 8.16 -19.12
N SER A 76 8.48 7.14 -18.98
CA SER A 76 8.67 5.79 -19.49
C SER A 76 9.04 5.77 -20.97
N LYS A 77 10.07 5.00 -21.32
CA LYS A 77 10.53 4.82 -22.71
C LYS A 77 9.59 3.92 -23.52
N LYS A 78 8.83 3.07 -22.84
CA LYS A 78 7.90 2.10 -23.41
C LYS A 78 6.67 1.97 -22.52
N ALA A 79 5.48 1.97 -23.11
CA ALA A 79 4.23 1.79 -22.38
C ALA A 79 3.83 0.32 -22.31
N ILE A 80 3.10 -0.05 -21.26
CA ILE A 80 2.39 -1.33 -21.18
C ILE A 80 1.31 -1.32 -22.29
N PRO A 81 1.21 -2.36 -23.13
CA PRO A 81 0.18 -2.40 -24.15
C PRO A 81 -1.23 -2.22 -23.58
N GLY A 82 -1.98 -1.24 -24.10
CA GLY A 82 -3.33 -0.92 -23.65
C GLY A 82 -3.39 -0.02 -22.41
N SER A 83 -2.26 0.44 -21.88
CA SER A 83 -2.20 1.38 -20.76
C SER A 83 -2.42 2.83 -21.21
N THR A 84 -2.91 3.66 -20.29
CA THR A 84 -2.99 5.11 -20.46
C THR A 84 -1.74 5.80 -19.87
N PRO A 85 -1.51 7.10 -20.12
CA PRO A 85 -0.44 7.85 -19.46
C PRO A 85 -0.51 7.81 -17.93
N GLU A 86 -1.73 7.80 -17.35
CA GLU A 86 -1.94 7.75 -15.90
C GLU A 86 -1.46 6.43 -15.29
N HIS A 87 -1.61 5.31 -16.01
CA HIS A 87 -1.06 4.02 -15.56
C HIS A 87 0.46 4.07 -15.45
N MET A 88 1.13 4.61 -16.48
CA MET A 88 2.59 4.71 -16.50
C MET A 88 3.09 5.74 -15.48
N ALA A 89 2.36 6.84 -15.29
CA ALA A 89 2.65 7.84 -14.28
C ALA A 89 2.56 7.24 -12.87
N VAL A 90 1.49 6.50 -12.58
CA VAL A 90 1.31 5.78 -11.31
C VAL A 90 2.40 4.75 -11.07
N LEU A 91 2.74 3.92 -12.08
CA LEU A 91 3.82 2.94 -11.94
C LEU A 91 5.14 3.62 -11.59
N GLN A 92 5.52 4.65 -12.33
CA GLN A 92 6.75 5.39 -12.05
C GLN A 92 6.71 6.07 -10.69
N SER A 93 5.60 6.72 -10.35
CA SER A 93 5.46 7.46 -9.10
C SER A 93 5.57 6.52 -7.89
N TYR A 94 4.91 5.35 -7.95
CA TYR A 94 4.97 4.35 -6.89
C TYR A 94 6.39 3.80 -6.73
N VAL A 95 7.08 3.51 -7.83
CA VAL A 95 8.44 2.94 -7.83
C VAL A 95 9.49 3.93 -7.30
N GLU A 96 9.32 5.21 -7.59
CA GLU A 96 10.18 6.31 -7.11
C GLU A 96 9.70 6.89 -5.76
N ALA A 97 8.65 6.32 -5.16
CA ALA A 97 8.17 6.75 -3.85
C ALA A 97 9.14 6.32 -2.75
N THR A 98 9.10 7.01 -1.62
CA THR A 98 9.96 6.70 -0.48
C THR A 98 9.48 5.46 0.29
N PRO A 99 10.37 4.78 1.04
CA PRO A 99 9.98 3.65 1.89
C PRO A 99 8.82 3.97 2.83
N GLU A 100 8.80 5.18 3.41
CA GLU A 100 7.74 5.62 4.32
C GLU A 100 6.39 5.69 3.62
N PHE A 101 6.37 6.10 2.34
CA PHE A 101 5.16 6.08 1.53
C PHE A 101 4.69 4.64 1.29
N HIS A 102 5.59 3.71 0.91
CA HIS A 102 5.21 2.31 0.70
C HIS A 102 4.66 1.67 1.97
N GLU A 103 5.27 1.92 3.13
CA GLU A 103 4.78 1.41 4.41
C GLU A 103 3.41 1.99 4.78
N LYS A 104 3.22 3.30 4.61
CA LYS A 104 1.92 3.97 4.83
C LYS A 104 0.86 3.40 3.90
N PHE A 105 1.17 3.28 2.62
CA PHE A 105 0.27 2.73 1.61
C PHE A 105 -0.10 1.28 1.93
N LYS A 106 0.88 0.43 2.27
CA LYS A 106 0.66 -0.97 2.68
C LYS A 106 -0.28 -1.07 3.88
N LYS A 107 -0.08 -0.26 4.92
CA LYS A 107 -0.96 -0.22 6.11
C LYS A 107 -2.40 0.17 5.73
N LEU A 108 -2.55 1.15 4.84
CA LEU A 108 -3.87 1.56 4.36
C LEU A 108 -4.54 0.47 3.52
N VAL A 109 -3.81 -0.19 2.63
CA VAL A 109 -4.33 -1.35 1.85
C VAL A 109 -4.77 -2.47 2.79
N GLN A 110 -3.98 -2.77 3.83
CA GLN A 110 -4.31 -3.79 4.82
C GLN A 110 -5.63 -3.53 5.54
N ASN A 111 -5.96 -2.26 5.78
CA ASN A 111 -7.14 -1.86 6.54
C ASN A 111 -8.36 -1.51 5.66
N ASN A 112 -8.33 -1.76 4.34
CA ASN A 112 -9.38 -1.32 3.40
C ASN A 112 -9.99 -2.46 2.55
N GLY A 113 -9.83 -3.71 2.96
CA GLY A 113 -10.50 -4.87 2.38
C GLY A 113 -11.83 -5.20 3.05
N ARG A 114 -12.34 -6.39 2.72
CA ARG A 114 -13.65 -6.86 3.19
C ARG A 114 -13.57 -7.24 4.67
N GLY A 115 -14.42 -6.64 5.49
CA GLY A 115 -14.45 -6.91 6.93
C GLY A 115 -13.60 -5.97 7.78
N SER A 116 -12.98 -4.94 7.18
CA SER A 116 -12.41 -3.85 7.96
C SER A 116 -13.51 -3.10 8.74
N SER A 117 -13.20 -2.72 9.98
CA SER A 117 -14.06 -1.88 10.82
C SER A 117 -14.01 -0.40 10.44
N THR A 118 -13.07 0.01 9.57
CA THR A 118 -12.95 1.38 9.07
C THR A 118 -13.80 1.55 7.81
N SER A 119 -14.46 2.71 7.65
CA SER A 119 -15.24 2.98 6.44
C SER A 119 -14.33 2.90 5.20
N GLN A 120 -14.82 2.28 4.12
CA GLN A 120 -14.16 2.29 2.80
C GLN A 120 -13.98 3.72 2.24
N ASP A 121 -14.60 4.71 2.88
CA ASP A 121 -14.49 6.13 2.54
C ASP A 121 -13.11 6.73 2.88
N GLU A 122 -12.28 6.07 3.70
CA GLU A 122 -11.00 6.63 4.19
C GLU A 122 -9.73 6.13 3.45
N PHE A 123 -9.84 5.49 2.27
CA PHE A 123 -8.66 5.15 1.48
C PHE A 123 -8.34 6.26 0.46
N PRO A 124 -7.35 7.15 0.69
CA PRO A 124 -7.11 8.31 -0.16
C PRO A 124 -6.17 8.02 -1.35
N PHE A 125 -6.01 6.73 -1.68
CA PHE A 125 -5.14 6.23 -2.75
C PHE A 125 -5.89 5.24 -3.64
N LYS A 126 -7.21 5.40 -3.80
CA LYS A 126 -8.07 4.52 -4.61
C LYS A 126 -7.64 4.55 -6.07
N SER A 127 -7.34 5.74 -6.61
CA SER A 127 -6.85 5.86 -8.00
C SER A 127 -5.50 5.19 -8.20
N LEU A 128 -4.58 5.33 -7.24
CA LEU A 128 -3.27 4.68 -7.26
C LEU A 128 -3.41 3.16 -7.29
N PHE A 129 -4.17 2.59 -6.35
CA PHE A 129 -4.40 1.15 -6.25
C PHE A 129 -5.06 0.60 -7.52
N PHE A 130 -6.09 1.29 -8.03
CA PHE A 130 -6.76 0.90 -9.27
C PHE A 130 -5.80 0.92 -10.46
N LEU A 131 -5.10 2.01 -10.70
CA LEU A 131 -4.22 2.18 -11.87
C LEU A 131 -3.03 1.20 -11.84
N LEU A 132 -2.43 0.93 -10.67
CA LEU A 132 -1.37 -0.10 -10.55
C LEU A 132 -1.93 -1.50 -10.84
N THR A 133 -3.08 -1.83 -10.26
CA THR A 133 -3.72 -3.13 -10.47
C THR A 133 -4.08 -3.33 -11.95
N ASP A 134 -4.68 -2.33 -12.59
CA ASP A 134 -5.05 -2.40 -14.01
C ASP A 134 -3.83 -2.50 -14.92
N ALA A 135 -2.74 -1.77 -14.61
CA ALA A 135 -1.48 -1.88 -15.34
C ALA A 135 -0.90 -3.30 -15.30
N MET A 136 -0.94 -3.96 -14.14
CA MET A 136 -0.50 -5.35 -13.99
C MET A 136 -1.37 -6.33 -14.78
N GLN A 137 -2.68 -6.12 -14.81
CA GLN A 137 -3.60 -6.95 -15.60
C GLN A 137 -3.37 -6.76 -17.10
N LEU A 138 -3.18 -5.52 -17.56
CA LEU A 138 -2.86 -5.19 -18.95
C LEU A 138 -1.54 -5.82 -19.42
N LYS A 139 -0.51 -5.80 -18.57
CA LYS A 139 0.77 -6.48 -18.85
C LYS A 139 0.59 -7.99 -19.07
N GLY A 140 -0.41 -8.58 -18.41
CA GLY A 140 -0.83 -9.95 -18.59
C GLY A 140 0.00 -10.96 -17.79
N GLN A 141 -0.66 -12.06 -17.41
CA GLN A 141 -0.15 -13.05 -16.45
C GLN A 141 0.31 -14.37 -17.11
N LYS A 142 0.62 -14.33 -18.42
CA LYS A 142 0.85 -15.55 -19.22
C LYS A 142 2.22 -16.20 -19.02
N LYS A 143 3.18 -15.46 -18.45
CA LYS A 143 4.55 -15.92 -18.24
C LYS A 143 4.95 -15.63 -16.81
N CYS A 144 5.33 -16.69 -16.11
CA CYS A 144 5.87 -16.60 -14.77
C CYS A 144 7.39 -16.51 -14.83
N ARG A 145 7.97 -15.79 -13.87
CA ARG A 145 9.42 -15.60 -13.75
C ARG A 145 9.79 -15.67 -12.27
N THR A 146 10.99 -16.18 -12.02
CA THR A 146 11.59 -16.15 -10.69
C THR A 146 12.18 -14.77 -10.42
N VAL A 147 11.80 -14.19 -9.28
CA VAL A 147 12.30 -12.94 -8.72
C VAL A 147 12.56 -13.14 -7.22
N TYR A 148 13.23 -12.19 -6.59
CA TYR A 148 13.72 -12.33 -5.22
C TYR A 148 13.34 -11.11 -4.39
N SER A 149 13.29 -11.24 -3.06
CA SER A 149 13.18 -10.09 -2.16
C SER A 149 13.91 -10.39 -0.87
N GLY A 150 14.70 -9.45 -0.39
CA GLY A 150 15.33 -9.52 0.92
C GLY A 150 14.69 -8.56 1.90
N THR A 151 14.78 -8.87 3.19
CA THR A 151 14.41 -7.97 4.28
C THR A 151 15.04 -8.46 5.58
N GLU A 152 15.41 -7.53 6.45
CA GLU A 152 15.81 -7.79 7.83
C GLU A 152 14.66 -8.41 8.66
N LYS A 153 13.41 -8.25 8.23
CA LYS A 153 12.24 -8.72 8.99
C LYS A 153 12.10 -10.24 8.92
N GLU A 154 11.77 -10.85 10.06
CA GLU A 154 11.48 -12.27 10.10
C GLU A 154 10.03 -12.56 9.67
N TYR A 155 9.85 -13.39 8.63
CA TYR A 155 8.53 -13.86 8.21
C TYR A 155 8.28 -15.32 8.59
N ILE A 156 7.13 -15.62 9.21
CA ILE A 156 6.75 -16.98 9.61
C ILE A 156 5.61 -17.53 8.75
N THR A 157 5.78 -18.76 8.29
CA THR A 157 4.80 -19.56 7.55
C THR A 157 5.21 -21.05 7.59
N LYS A 158 4.46 -21.94 6.93
CA LYS A 158 4.74 -23.37 6.84
C LYS A 158 4.70 -23.86 5.40
N ILE A 159 5.49 -24.89 5.11
CA ILE A 159 5.45 -25.59 3.81
C ILE A 159 4.01 -26.08 3.56
N GLY A 160 3.51 -25.83 2.35
CA GLY A 160 2.15 -26.12 1.90
C GLY A 160 1.11 -25.05 2.21
N GLU A 161 1.43 -24.02 3.00
CA GLU A 161 0.49 -22.91 3.24
C GLU A 161 0.28 -22.06 1.99
N LYS A 162 -0.93 -21.50 1.87
CA LYS A 162 -1.28 -20.50 0.87
C LYS A 162 -1.12 -19.12 1.48
N VAL A 163 -0.30 -18.29 0.85
CA VAL A 163 0.04 -16.95 1.33
C VAL A 163 -0.07 -15.94 0.20
N ARG A 164 -0.30 -14.67 0.54
CA ARG A 164 -0.18 -13.56 -0.40
C ARG A 164 0.52 -12.38 0.26
N PHE A 165 0.92 -11.40 -0.54
CA PHE A 165 1.41 -10.14 -0.01
C PHE A 165 0.26 -9.14 0.19
N VAL A 166 0.30 -8.41 1.29
CA VAL A 166 -0.73 -7.42 1.67
C VAL A 166 -0.91 -6.33 0.60
N SER A 167 0.19 -5.88 0.01
CA SER A 167 0.24 -4.80 -0.98
C SER A 167 1.13 -5.21 -2.16
N PHE A 168 1.29 -4.33 -3.15
CA PHE A 168 2.27 -4.51 -4.21
C PHE A 168 3.65 -4.76 -3.62
N PHE A 169 4.24 -5.88 -3.99
CA PHE A 169 5.42 -6.39 -3.32
C PHE A 169 6.67 -6.12 -4.15
N PRO A 170 7.65 -5.35 -3.62
CA PRO A 170 8.89 -5.06 -4.33
C PRO A 170 9.73 -6.34 -4.48
N ALA A 171 10.42 -6.46 -5.61
CA ALA A 171 11.30 -7.58 -5.87
C ALA A 171 12.56 -7.13 -6.64
N LYS A 172 13.63 -7.89 -6.46
CA LYS A 172 14.90 -7.83 -7.20
C LYS A 172 14.91 -8.89 -8.30
N LEU A 173 15.60 -8.60 -9.39
CA LEU A 173 15.83 -9.58 -10.46
C LEU A 173 17.01 -10.51 -10.16
N GLN A 174 17.92 -10.08 -9.28
CA GLN A 174 19.10 -10.83 -8.91
C GLN A 174 19.00 -11.35 -7.47
N TYR A 175 19.39 -12.61 -7.27
CA TYR A 175 19.38 -13.24 -5.96
C TYR A 175 20.32 -12.55 -4.97
N THR A 176 21.50 -12.14 -5.44
CA THR A 176 22.53 -11.48 -4.62
C THR A 176 22.06 -10.16 -4.03
N SER A 177 21.29 -9.36 -4.79
CA SER A 177 20.72 -8.12 -4.28
C SER A 177 19.74 -8.37 -3.13
N ALA A 178 18.94 -9.44 -3.22
CA ALA A 178 18.03 -9.81 -2.13
C ALA A 178 18.76 -10.37 -0.89
N THR A 179 19.91 -11.03 -1.05
CA THR A 179 20.68 -11.52 0.11
C THR A 179 21.39 -10.39 0.85
N GLU A 180 21.87 -9.37 0.12
CA GLU A 180 22.44 -8.14 0.69
C GLU A 180 21.41 -7.43 1.57
N ASP A 181 20.17 -7.25 1.09
CA ASP A 181 19.06 -6.62 1.83
C ASP A 181 18.62 -7.40 3.09
N ALA A 182 18.93 -8.69 3.19
CA ALA A 182 18.53 -9.55 4.32
C ALA A 182 19.63 -9.75 5.37
N SER A 183 20.88 -9.36 5.06
CA SER A 183 22.06 -9.66 5.88
C SER A 183 22.68 -8.40 6.50
N VAL A 184 21.84 -7.38 6.77
CA VAL A 184 22.28 -6.07 7.29
C VAL A 184 22.47 -6.09 8.81
N ASP A 185 21.65 -6.85 9.52
CA ASP A 185 21.65 -6.93 10.99
C ASP A 185 22.26 -8.23 11.53
N GLU A 186 22.54 -8.27 12.84
CA GLU A 186 23.04 -9.49 13.52
C GLU A 186 22.01 -10.62 13.54
N ASN A 187 20.72 -10.28 13.40
CA ASN A 187 19.61 -11.24 13.37
C ASN A 187 19.35 -11.75 11.94
N PRO A 188 18.95 -13.02 11.80
CA PRO A 188 18.68 -13.60 10.49
C PRO A 188 17.40 -13.02 9.86
N GLY A 189 17.55 -12.24 8.79
CA GLY A 189 16.45 -11.75 7.99
C GLY A 189 15.76 -12.84 7.15
N THR A 190 14.90 -12.41 6.22
CA THR A 190 14.19 -13.29 5.28
C THR A 190 14.56 -12.98 3.83
N VAL A 191 14.87 -14.02 3.06
CA VAL A 191 14.99 -13.96 1.60
C VAL A 191 13.86 -14.77 0.95
N PHE A 192 13.05 -14.12 0.13
CA PHE A 192 12.04 -14.77 -0.68
C PHE A 192 12.59 -15.16 -2.04
N ASN A 193 12.36 -16.41 -2.45
CA ASN A 193 12.55 -16.91 -3.81
C ASN A 193 11.19 -17.15 -4.44
N ILE A 194 10.76 -16.25 -5.33
CA ILE A 194 9.35 -16.13 -5.74
C ILE A 194 9.23 -16.44 -7.23
N THR A 195 8.53 -17.51 -7.58
CA THR A 195 8.08 -17.75 -8.95
C THR A 195 6.69 -17.14 -9.13
N SER A 196 6.64 -15.94 -9.72
CA SER A 196 5.42 -15.14 -9.86
C SER A 196 5.02 -14.95 -11.32
N CYS A 197 3.71 -14.94 -11.58
CA CYS A 197 3.10 -14.69 -12.88
C CYS A 197 2.60 -13.24 -13.05
N SER A 198 2.68 -12.40 -12.01
CA SER A 198 2.26 -10.99 -12.06
C SER A 198 3.40 -9.97 -12.10
N VAL A 199 4.65 -10.43 -12.24
CA VAL A 199 5.85 -9.58 -12.25
C VAL A 199 5.76 -8.49 -13.33
N ILE A 200 5.87 -7.23 -12.92
CA ILE A 200 6.28 -6.11 -13.79
C ILE A 200 7.76 -5.87 -13.57
N SER A 201 8.60 -6.08 -14.60
CA SER A 201 10.01 -5.67 -14.58
C SER A 201 10.10 -4.19 -14.95
N LEU A 202 10.73 -3.38 -14.10
CA LEU A 202 10.74 -1.93 -14.24
C LEU A 202 11.59 -1.46 -15.42
N GLU A 203 12.69 -2.17 -15.68
CA GLU A 203 13.59 -1.93 -16.81
C GLU A 203 12.87 -1.98 -18.17
N ASP A 204 11.87 -2.86 -18.33
CA ASP A 204 11.11 -3.05 -19.56
C ASP A 204 10.31 -1.80 -19.96
N TYR A 205 10.00 -0.95 -18.98
CA TYR A 205 9.19 0.26 -19.13
C TYR A 205 10.00 1.54 -18.88
N GLY A 206 11.30 1.42 -18.63
CA GLY A 206 12.19 2.55 -18.37
C GLY A 206 11.93 3.22 -17.02
N CYS A 207 11.40 2.48 -16.05
CA CYS A 207 11.36 2.87 -14.65
C CYS A 207 12.63 2.35 -13.95
N SER A 208 13.12 3.09 -12.96
CA SER A 208 14.29 2.71 -12.17
C SER A 208 14.07 3.07 -10.71
N SER A 209 14.46 2.18 -9.81
CA SER A 209 14.50 2.42 -8.38
C SER A 209 15.75 1.75 -7.81
N GLU A 210 16.31 2.32 -6.76
CA GLU A 210 17.41 1.69 -6.02
C GLU A 210 16.87 0.53 -5.14
N GLU A 211 15.60 0.60 -4.76
CA GLU A 211 14.97 -0.32 -3.81
C GLU A 211 14.39 -1.57 -4.48
N MET A 212 13.98 -1.49 -5.75
CA MET A 212 13.33 -2.60 -6.43
C MET A 212 13.59 -2.60 -7.94
N ASP A 213 13.68 -3.79 -8.53
CA ASP A 213 13.79 -3.99 -9.98
C ASP A 213 12.46 -4.42 -10.61
N ALA A 214 11.55 -4.93 -9.78
CA ALA A 214 10.30 -5.51 -10.19
C ALA A 214 9.22 -5.34 -9.11
N LEU A 215 7.96 -5.48 -9.53
CA LEU A 215 6.80 -5.39 -8.65
C LEU A 215 5.86 -6.58 -8.89
N ILE A 216 5.34 -7.15 -7.80
CA ILE A 216 4.39 -8.28 -7.79
C ILE A 216 3.01 -7.78 -7.33
N SER A 217 1.95 -8.33 -7.91
CA SER A 217 0.57 -7.99 -7.57
C SER A 217 0.16 -8.53 -6.19
N PRO A 218 -0.61 -7.76 -5.39
CA PRO A 218 -1.20 -8.24 -4.12
C PRO A 218 -2.33 -9.27 -4.31
N THR A 219 -2.78 -9.48 -5.55
CA THR A 219 -3.84 -10.45 -5.89
C THR A 219 -3.31 -11.86 -6.19
N GLU A 220 -1.99 -12.01 -6.25
CA GLU A 220 -1.37 -13.31 -6.50
C GLU A 220 -1.24 -14.10 -5.19
N VAL A 221 -1.71 -15.34 -5.21
CA VAL A 221 -1.58 -16.31 -4.12
C VAL A 221 -0.44 -17.27 -4.47
N PHE A 222 0.35 -17.59 -3.46
CA PHE A 222 1.51 -18.47 -3.56
C PHE A 222 1.33 -19.69 -2.66
N THR A 223 1.81 -20.84 -3.12
CA THR A 223 2.14 -21.96 -2.24
C THR A 223 3.54 -21.76 -1.67
N VAL A 224 3.70 -21.99 -0.38
CA VAL A 224 5.02 -22.14 0.24
C VAL A 224 5.57 -23.53 -0.09
N GLU A 225 6.56 -23.60 -0.96
CA GLU A 225 7.13 -24.89 -1.40
C GLU A 225 8.28 -25.35 -0.49
N ASP A 226 9.07 -24.42 0.03
CA ASP A 226 10.26 -24.75 0.80
C ASP A 226 10.63 -23.64 1.79
N ILE A 227 11.19 -24.02 2.93
CA ILE A 227 11.71 -23.11 3.96
C ILE A 227 13.04 -23.67 4.44
N THR A 228 14.12 -22.93 4.23
CA THR A 228 15.48 -23.35 4.62
C THR A 228 16.22 -22.22 5.31
N THR A 229 16.97 -22.52 6.36
CA THR A 229 17.93 -21.58 6.93
C THR A 229 19.25 -21.67 6.16
N VAL A 230 19.75 -20.53 5.69
CA VAL A 230 21.07 -20.40 5.06
C VAL A 230 21.99 -19.77 6.09
N MET A 231 23.04 -20.50 6.48
CA MET A 231 24.09 -20.03 7.39
C MET A 231 25.46 -20.37 6.80
N ASN A 232 26.21 -19.36 6.38
CA ASN A 232 27.61 -19.44 5.99
C ASN A 232 28.36 -18.20 6.51
N ILE A 233 29.63 -18.02 6.10
CA ILE A 233 30.49 -16.93 6.60
C ILE A 233 29.92 -15.54 6.32
N ASN A 234 29.21 -15.37 5.19
CA ASN A 234 28.72 -14.08 4.73
C ASN A 234 27.18 -13.97 4.79
N ASP A 235 26.48 -15.11 4.89
CA ASP A 235 25.03 -15.16 4.80
C ASP A 235 24.42 -15.80 6.04
N ASN A 236 23.46 -15.12 6.66
CA ASN A 236 22.62 -15.67 7.71
C ASN A 236 21.18 -15.20 7.51
N PHE A 237 20.35 -16.02 6.88
CA PHE A 237 18.94 -15.69 6.64
C PHE A 237 18.06 -16.93 6.49
N LYS A 238 16.76 -16.73 6.68
CA LYS A 238 15.73 -17.71 6.34
C LYS A 238 15.29 -17.50 4.89
N LYS A 239 15.42 -18.55 4.07
CA LYS A 239 14.92 -18.55 2.69
C LYS A 239 13.54 -19.18 2.62
N ILE A 240 12.57 -18.45 2.07
CA ILE A 240 11.20 -18.94 1.81
C ILE A 240 10.98 -19.01 0.29
N THR A 241 10.68 -20.20 -0.22
CA THR A 241 10.38 -20.41 -1.64
C THR A 241 8.88 -20.38 -1.87
N LEU A 242 8.44 -19.45 -2.70
CA LEU A 242 7.05 -19.21 -3.05
C LEU A 242 6.82 -19.51 -4.53
N VAL A 243 5.80 -20.29 -4.84
CA VAL A 243 5.41 -20.59 -6.23
C VAL A 243 3.98 -20.18 -6.45
N HIS A 244 3.73 -19.50 -7.56
CA HIS A 244 2.40 -19.12 -8.02
C HIS A 244 1.41 -20.29 -7.86
N SER A 245 0.29 -20.00 -7.21
CA SER A 245 -0.84 -20.92 -7.10
C SER A 245 -1.98 -20.48 -8.01
N ASP A 246 -2.50 -19.29 -7.77
CA ASP A 246 -3.67 -18.74 -8.43
C ASP A 246 -3.75 -17.22 -8.19
N PHE A 247 -4.70 -16.58 -8.87
CA PHE A 247 -5.05 -15.19 -8.59
C PHE A 247 -6.35 -15.17 -7.80
N TYR A 248 -6.28 -14.64 -6.58
CA TYR A 248 -7.44 -14.43 -5.73
C TYR A 248 -7.71 -12.93 -5.63
N SER A 249 -8.91 -12.54 -6.06
CA SER A 249 -9.36 -11.16 -5.99
C SER A 249 -10.87 -11.11 -5.83
N SER A 250 -11.36 -10.15 -5.05
CA SER A 250 -12.79 -9.85 -5.07
C SER A 250 -13.11 -8.95 -6.27
N SER A 251 -14.16 -9.28 -7.02
CA SER A 251 -14.68 -8.43 -8.09
C SER A 251 -15.56 -7.33 -7.50
N ASN A 252 -15.00 -6.54 -6.58
CA ASN A 252 -15.76 -5.49 -5.91
C ASN A 252 -15.60 -4.17 -6.65
N CYS A 253 -16.73 -3.66 -7.15
CA CYS A 253 -16.85 -2.36 -7.78
C CYS A 253 -17.60 -1.36 -6.90
N SER A 254 -17.87 -1.69 -5.62
CA SER A 254 -18.62 -0.84 -4.69
C SER A 254 -17.97 0.52 -4.45
N SER A 255 -16.67 0.65 -4.74
CA SER A 255 -15.97 1.93 -4.79
C SER A 255 -16.51 2.91 -5.85
N LEU A 256 -17.28 2.44 -6.84
CA LEU A 256 -18.07 3.30 -7.75
C LEU A 256 -19.27 3.95 -7.04
N ALA A 257 -19.87 3.26 -6.07
CA ALA A 257 -21.12 3.68 -5.43
C ALA A 257 -20.88 4.86 -4.47
N SER A 258 -19.82 4.82 -3.67
CA SER A 258 -19.46 5.89 -2.72
C SER A 258 -19.16 7.23 -3.39
N LEU A 259 -18.79 7.22 -4.67
CA LEU A 259 -18.42 8.42 -5.43
C LEU A 259 -19.60 9.03 -6.23
N SER A 260 -20.71 8.31 -6.37
CA SER A 260 -21.91 8.83 -7.03
C SER A 260 -22.67 9.84 -6.16
N GLU A 261 -22.52 9.74 -4.83
CA GLU A 261 -23.18 10.64 -3.87
C GLU A 261 -22.48 12.00 -3.74
N GLU A 262 -21.14 12.06 -3.79
CA GLU A 262 -20.39 13.33 -3.78
C GLU A 262 -20.71 14.23 -5.00
N SER A 263 -21.07 13.63 -6.14
CA SER A 263 -21.43 14.41 -7.35
C SER A 263 -22.80 15.09 -7.27
N LYS A 264 -23.67 14.70 -6.33
CA LYS A 264 -25.00 15.29 -6.15
C LYS A 264 -25.04 16.44 -5.15
N GLU A 265 -24.09 16.54 -4.23
CA GLU A 265 -24.06 17.62 -3.22
C GLU A 265 -23.41 18.92 -3.70
N SER A 266 -22.64 18.91 -4.81
CA SER A 266 -22.00 20.12 -5.33
C SER A 266 -22.96 21.08 -6.07
N SER A 267 -24.26 20.80 -6.18
CA SER A 267 -25.22 21.65 -6.91
C SER A 267 -26.45 22.10 -6.12
N SER A 268 -26.47 21.96 -4.80
CA SER A 268 -27.50 22.57 -3.95
C SER A 268 -26.88 23.53 -2.94
N SER A 269 -26.95 24.82 -3.27
CA SER A 269 -27.00 25.98 -2.35
C SER A 269 -26.54 25.71 -0.91
N PHE A 270 -25.31 26.08 -0.59
CA PHE A 270 -24.88 26.38 0.78
C PHE A 270 -25.61 27.65 1.27
N LEU A 271 -26.89 27.50 1.63
CA LEU A 271 -27.50 28.35 2.64
C LEU A 271 -27.30 27.64 3.98
N SER A 272 -26.12 27.85 4.56
CA SER A 272 -25.81 27.41 5.90
C SER A 272 -26.93 27.84 6.85
N SER A 273 -27.47 26.87 7.60
CA SER A 273 -28.47 27.05 8.66
C SER A 273 -28.04 28.08 9.73
N SER A 274 -26.76 28.43 9.79
CA SER A 274 -26.25 29.52 10.62
C SER A 274 -26.68 30.91 10.14
N PHE A 275 -26.89 31.14 8.83
CA PHE A 275 -27.33 32.44 8.32
C PHE A 275 -28.82 32.71 8.57
N LEU A 276 -29.67 31.67 8.53
CA LEU A 276 -31.11 31.82 8.83
C LEU A 276 -31.34 32.11 10.31
N ASN A 277 -30.57 31.50 11.21
CA ASN A 277 -30.64 31.77 12.64
C ASN A 277 -30.10 33.16 13.01
N LEU A 278 -29.08 33.65 12.31
CA LEU A 278 -28.56 35.01 12.52
C LEU A 278 -29.56 36.09 12.11
N MET A 279 -30.28 35.87 11.00
CA MET A 279 -31.34 36.80 10.54
C MET A 279 -32.55 36.80 11.47
N ALA A 280 -32.94 35.65 12.03
CA ALA A 280 -34.03 35.57 13.00
C ALA A 280 -33.71 36.29 14.32
N SER A 281 -32.47 36.19 14.81
CA SER A 281 -32.03 36.93 16.00
C SER A 281 -31.95 38.45 15.76
N PHE A 282 -31.53 38.90 14.58
CA PHE A 282 -31.50 40.33 14.26
C PHE A 282 -32.92 40.93 14.15
N LEU A 283 -33.86 40.20 13.55
CA LEU A 283 -35.25 40.67 13.46
C LEU A 283 -35.92 40.78 14.84
N MET A 284 -35.67 39.83 15.75
CA MET A 284 -36.20 39.87 17.11
C MET A 284 -35.61 41.04 17.94
N LEU A 285 -34.33 41.37 17.74
CA LEU A 285 -33.69 42.52 18.37
C LEU A 285 -34.24 43.85 17.83
N CYS A 286 -34.47 43.96 16.53
CA CYS A 286 -35.06 45.16 15.92
C CYS A 286 -36.51 45.41 16.38
N PHE A 287 -37.32 44.36 16.56
CA PHE A 287 -38.68 44.49 17.10
C PHE A 287 -38.70 44.94 18.56
N TYR A 288 -37.72 44.51 19.37
CA TYR A 288 -37.66 44.87 20.78
C TYR A 288 -37.26 46.34 21.00
N THR A 289 -36.45 46.91 20.10
CA THR A 289 -36.03 48.32 20.16
C THR A 289 -37.05 49.32 19.59
N LEU A 290 -38.10 48.86 18.90
CA LEU A 290 -39.15 49.73 18.36
C LEU A 290 -40.40 49.84 19.25
N ILE A 291 -40.47 49.07 20.35
CA ILE A 291 -41.64 49.00 21.25
C ILE A 291 -41.33 49.59 22.65
N LEU A 292 -40.16 50.21 22.83
CA LEU A 292 -39.78 50.98 24.03
C LEU A 292 -39.61 52.47 23.71
#